data_AF-A0A967T8M0-F1
#
_entry.id   AF-A0A967T8M0-F1
#
_cell.length_a   1.000
_cell.length_b   1.000
_cell.length_c   1.000
_cell.angle_alpha   90.00
_cell.angle_beta   90.00
_cell.angle_gamma   90.00
#
_symmetry.space_group_name_H-M   'P 1'
#
loop_
_entity.id
_entity.type
_entity.pdbx_description
1 polymer ?
#
loop_
_entity_poly.entity_id
_entity_poly.type
_entity_poly.pdbx_seq_one_letter_code
_entity_poly.pdbx_strand_id
1 'polypeptide(L)'
;MPAGTAVEGSSCTESNECAPGLLCAGIGVASCLKTCESDSECPGTTNLCLLEFEDGVTDLCTGTCDPIAQTGCPSGAMCRVYQEDSGARRGFTTCWGPIGTGVQGSSCTDSDDCARGYVCGGTMCHKWCREGFSGDCPTDTTCTGLTESIPVGSTRYNVCI
;
A
#
# COMPACT_ATOMS: atom_id res chain seq x y z
N MET A 1 18.80 -21.32 9.28
CA MET A 1 19.36 -20.21 10.07
C MET A 1 18.39 -19.91 11.21
N PRO A 2 18.82 -19.49 12.41
CA PRO A 2 17.87 -19.09 13.45
C PRO A 2 17.06 -17.88 12.98
N ALA A 3 15.79 -17.83 13.36
CA ALA A 3 14.91 -16.69 13.09
C ALA A 3 15.30 -15.50 13.97
N GLY A 4 14.99 -14.30 13.48
CA GLY A 4 15.28 -13.05 14.16
C GLY A 4 14.14 -12.66 15.11
N THR A 5 14.08 -11.37 15.43
CA THR A 5 13.11 -10.81 16.39
C THR A 5 12.33 -9.62 15.84
N ALA A 6 12.61 -9.21 14.59
CA ALA A 6 11.89 -8.10 13.97
C ALA A 6 10.42 -8.48 13.76
N VAL A 7 9.54 -7.62 14.24
CA VAL A 7 8.08 -7.81 14.17
C VAL A 7 7.56 -7.44 12.78
N GLU A 8 6.33 -7.86 12.48
CA GLU A 8 5.67 -7.52 11.22
C GLU A 8 5.66 -6.01 10.94
N GLY A 9 5.96 -5.64 9.69
CA GLY A 9 6.10 -4.25 9.25
C GLY A 9 7.44 -3.58 9.57
N SER A 10 8.32 -4.24 10.34
CA SER A 10 9.69 -3.75 10.55
C SER A 10 10.49 -3.83 9.24
N SER A 11 11.36 -2.85 9.00
CA SER A 11 12.31 -2.92 7.89
C SER A 11 13.27 -4.10 8.06
N CYS A 12 13.65 -4.74 6.96
CA CYS A 12 14.60 -5.84 6.95
C CYS A 12 15.43 -5.83 5.67
N THR A 13 16.51 -6.60 5.68
CA THR A 13 17.36 -6.91 4.52
C THR A 13 17.42 -8.41 4.25
N GLU A 14 17.27 -9.24 5.29
CA GLU A 14 17.27 -10.70 5.18
C GLU A 14 16.11 -11.32 5.96
N SER A 15 15.55 -12.43 5.46
CA SER A 15 14.44 -13.13 6.14
C SER A 15 14.80 -13.70 7.51
N ASN A 16 16.09 -13.86 7.83
CA ASN A 16 16.54 -14.30 9.15
C ASN A 16 16.48 -13.18 10.22
N GLU A 17 16.18 -11.93 9.85
CA GLU A 17 16.00 -10.81 10.78
C GLU A 17 14.57 -10.80 11.36
N CYS A 18 13.64 -11.36 10.60
CA CYS A 18 12.23 -11.40 10.94
C CYS A 18 11.91 -12.50 11.96
N ALA A 19 10.89 -12.24 12.79
CA ALA A 19 10.36 -13.22 13.73
C ALA A 19 9.84 -14.48 13.00
N PRO A 20 9.77 -15.64 13.67
CA PRO A 20 9.25 -16.86 13.07
C PRO A 20 7.87 -16.67 12.41
N GLY A 21 7.71 -17.17 11.18
CA GLY A 21 6.47 -17.01 10.40
C GLY A 21 6.39 -15.72 9.58
N LEU A 22 7.47 -14.95 9.54
CA LEU A 22 7.60 -13.75 8.70
C LEU A 22 8.75 -13.94 7.69
N LEU A 23 8.60 -13.36 6.50
CA LEU A 23 9.64 -13.29 5.48
C LEU A 23 10.00 -11.83 5.19
N CYS A 24 11.26 -11.59 4.87
CA CYS A 24 11.70 -10.25 4.46
C CYS A 24 11.35 -10.03 3.00
N ALA A 25 10.32 -9.22 2.76
CA ALA A 25 9.79 -8.99 1.43
C ALA A 25 9.10 -7.63 1.35
N GLY A 26 8.89 -7.14 0.14
CA GLY A 26 8.18 -5.89 -0.08
C GLY A 26 8.49 -5.35 -1.45
N ILE A 27 7.69 -4.36 -1.87
CA ILE A 27 7.82 -3.83 -3.22
C ILE A 27 8.63 -2.54 -3.15
N GLY A 28 9.89 -2.65 -3.57
CA GLY A 28 10.95 -1.64 -3.53
C GLY A 28 11.50 -1.30 -2.14
N VAL A 29 10.73 -1.47 -1.06
CA VAL A 29 11.23 -1.44 0.33
C VAL A 29 10.83 -2.73 1.03
N ALA A 30 11.81 -3.49 1.51
CA ALA A 30 11.58 -4.75 2.19
C ALA A 30 11.18 -4.54 3.65
N SER A 31 10.21 -5.34 4.10
CA SER A 31 9.73 -5.38 5.46
C SER A 31 9.40 -6.82 5.86
N CYS A 32 9.32 -7.09 7.16
CA CYS A 32 8.90 -8.40 7.64
C CYS A 32 7.40 -8.56 7.40
N LEU A 33 7.03 -9.42 6.46
CA LEU A 33 5.65 -9.71 6.08
C LEU A 33 5.27 -11.12 6.50
N LYS A 34 4.02 -11.30 6.93
CA LYS A 34 3.50 -12.60 7.35
C LYS A 34 3.20 -13.48 6.14
N THR A 35 3.62 -14.75 6.18
CA THR A 35 3.20 -15.75 5.20
C THR A 35 1.75 -16.17 5.43
N CYS A 36 1.04 -16.53 4.39
CA CYS A 36 -0.35 -16.95 4.48
C CYS A 36 -0.71 -17.96 3.40
N GLU A 37 -1.73 -18.76 3.67
CA GLU A 37 -2.40 -19.61 2.66
C GLU A 37 -3.81 -19.07 2.31
N SER A 38 -4.33 -18.15 3.13
CA SER A 38 -5.65 -17.55 2.95
C SER A 38 -5.73 -16.16 3.56
N ASP A 39 -6.67 -15.34 3.08
CA ASP A 39 -6.95 -14.00 3.63
C ASP A 39 -7.25 -14.02 5.14
N SER A 40 -7.80 -15.13 5.65
CA SER A 40 -8.17 -15.27 7.06
C SER A 40 -6.96 -15.33 8.01
N GLU A 41 -5.78 -15.62 7.49
CA GLU A 41 -4.53 -15.65 8.25
C GLU A 41 -3.88 -14.28 8.36
N CYS A 42 -4.29 -13.33 7.53
CA CYS A 42 -3.73 -12.00 7.51
C CYS A 42 -4.29 -11.13 8.65
N PRO A 43 -3.43 -10.39 9.35
CA PRO A 43 -3.87 -9.57 10.48
C PRO A 43 -4.73 -8.40 9.99
N GLY A 44 -5.76 -8.05 10.76
CA GLY A 44 -6.68 -6.97 10.38
C GLY A 44 -7.76 -7.39 9.40
N THR A 45 -8.63 -6.44 9.03
CA THR A 45 -9.82 -6.72 8.22
C THR A 45 -9.67 -6.33 6.75
N THR A 46 -8.52 -5.76 6.38
CA THR A 46 -8.25 -5.21 5.04
C THR A 46 -7.05 -5.87 4.38
N ASN A 47 -6.33 -6.72 5.11
CA ASN A 47 -5.16 -7.39 4.59
C ASN A 47 -5.58 -8.64 3.84
N LEU A 48 -4.94 -8.87 2.69
CA LEU A 48 -5.22 -9.97 1.80
C LEU A 48 -3.98 -10.82 1.61
N CYS A 49 -4.16 -12.11 1.35
CA CYS A 49 -3.09 -13.05 1.05
C CYS A 49 -2.83 -13.05 -0.45
N LEU A 50 -2.07 -12.05 -0.92
CA LEU A 50 -1.96 -11.74 -2.35
C LEU A 50 -0.55 -11.31 -2.79
N LEU A 51 0.36 -11.05 -1.85
CA LEU A 51 1.72 -10.65 -2.22
C LEU A 51 2.55 -11.91 -2.47
N GLU A 52 2.94 -12.14 -3.72
CA GLU A 52 3.78 -13.28 -4.08
C GLU A 52 5.23 -13.03 -3.64
N PHE A 53 5.82 -14.00 -2.95
CA PHE A 53 7.24 -13.99 -2.61
C PHE A 53 8.10 -14.39 -3.82
N GLU A 54 9.39 -14.08 -3.79
CA GLU A 54 10.31 -14.30 -4.92
C GLU A 54 10.47 -15.78 -5.32
N ASP A 55 10.03 -16.72 -4.47
CA ASP A 55 10.03 -18.16 -4.78
C ASP A 55 8.88 -18.59 -5.70
N GLY A 56 7.89 -17.71 -5.93
CA GLY A 56 6.72 -17.93 -6.76
C GLY A 56 5.73 -18.96 -6.22
N VAL A 57 5.82 -19.31 -4.94
CA VAL A 57 4.97 -20.32 -4.28
C VAL A 57 4.43 -19.82 -2.95
N THR A 58 5.17 -18.97 -2.25
CA THR A 58 4.78 -18.46 -0.94
C THR A 58 4.00 -17.16 -1.09
N ASP A 59 2.77 -17.15 -0.60
CA ASP A 59 1.98 -15.93 -0.49
C ASP A 59 2.23 -15.23 0.85
N LEU A 60 2.18 -13.90 0.79
CA LEU A 60 2.37 -12.99 1.89
C LEU A 60 1.15 -12.09 2.06
N CYS A 61 0.90 -11.73 3.30
CA CYS A 61 -0.11 -10.77 3.65
C CYS A 61 0.27 -9.36 3.18
N THR A 62 -0.67 -8.67 2.54
CA THR A 62 -0.55 -7.23 2.31
C THR A 62 -0.42 -6.51 3.65
N GLY A 63 0.47 -5.53 3.77
CA GLY A 63 0.67 -4.80 5.03
C GLY A 63 -0.48 -3.83 5.36
N THR A 64 -0.75 -3.61 6.64
CA THR A 64 -1.70 -2.56 7.05
C THR A 64 -1.01 -1.21 7.11
N CYS A 65 -1.46 -0.27 6.29
CA CYS A 65 -1.02 1.12 6.37
C CYS A 65 -2.18 2.08 6.05
N ASP A 66 -2.08 3.32 6.55
CA ASP A 66 -3.05 4.39 6.27
C ASP A 66 -2.58 5.26 5.08
N PRO A 67 -3.30 5.26 3.94
CA PRO A 67 -2.88 5.99 2.75
C PRO A 67 -3.14 7.50 2.84
N ILE A 68 -3.96 7.97 3.79
CA ILE A 68 -4.22 9.39 4.03
C ILE A 68 -3.21 9.95 5.03
N ALA A 69 -3.07 9.29 6.18
CA ALA A 69 -2.13 9.69 7.22
C ALA A 69 -0.68 9.33 6.89
N GLN A 70 -0.46 8.44 5.93
CA GLN A 70 0.85 7.92 5.52
C GLN A 70 1.62 7.27 6.68
N THR A 71 0.90 6.48 7.48
CA THR A 71 1.42 5.76 8.65
C THR A 71 1.36 4.23 8.44
N GLY A 72 2.12 3.49 9.24
CA GLY A 72 2.18 2.01 9.17
C GLY A 72 3.28 1.45 8.27
N CYS A 73 3.96 2.29 7.50
CA CYS A 73 5.08 1.88 6.66
C CYS A 73 6.45 2.22 7.26
N PRO A 74 7.49 1.40 6.98
CA PRO A 74 8.85 1.68 7.42
C PRO A 74 9.40 2.97 6.80
N SER A 75 10.47 3.50 7.39
CA SER A 75 11.19 4.66 6.85
C SER A 75 11.60 4.42 5.39
N GLY A 76 11.37 5.41 4.53
CA GLY A 76 11.64 5.29 3.10
C GLY A 76 10.54 4.63 2.27
N ALA A 77 9.48 4.10 2.90
CA ALA A 77 8.29 3.60 2.20
C ALA A 77 7.07 4.52 2.41
N MET A 78 6.10 4.43 1.50
CA MET A 78 4.81 5.12 1.54
C MET A 78 3.65 4.12 1.53
N CYS A 79 2.52 4.52 2.11
CA CYS A 79 1.32 3.70 2.05
C CYS A 79 0.56 3.97 0.76
N ARG A 80 0.28 2.93 -0.02
CA ARG A 80 -0.41 3.07 -1.30
C ARG A 80 -1.63 2.15 -1.36
N VAL A 81 -2.68 2.67 -1.99
CA VAL A 81 -3.90 1.92 -2.27
C VAL A 81 -3.73 1.19 -3.60
N TYR A 82 -4.05 -0.09 -3.59
CA TYR A 82 -4.12 -0.95 -4.77
C TYR A 82 -5.51 -1.55 -4.89
N GLN A 83 -5.79 -2.06 -6.07
CA GLN A 83 -6.96 -2.88 -6.35
C GLN A 83 -6.49 -4.07 -7.18
N GLU A 84 -7.03 -5.26 -6.92
CA GLU A 84 -6.78 -6.41 -7.80
C GLU A 84 -7.24 -6.08 -9.23
N ASP A 85 -6.33 -6.27 -10.19
CA ASP A 85 -6.59 -6.00 -11.62
C ASP A 85 -7.65 -6.95 -12.21
N SER A 86 -7.83 -8.12 -11.59
CA SER A 86 -8.77 -9.15 -12.01
C SER A 86 -9.46 -9.81 -10.81
N GLY A 87 -10.46 -10.64 -11.06
CA GLY A 87 -11.20 -11.33 -10.00
C GLY A 87 -12.14 -10.42 -9.22
N ALA A 88 -12.05 -10.44 -7.90
CA ALA A 88 -12.98 -9.75 -7.00
C ALA A 88 -12.78 -8.23 -6.95
N ARG A 89 -11.70 -7.70 -7.55
CA ARG A 89 -11.34 -6.28 -7.56
C ARG A 89 -11.34 -5.66 -6.16
N ARG A 90 -10.82 -6.41 -5.18
CA ARG A 90 -10.73 -5.95 -3.79
C ARG A 90 -9.62 -4.91 -3.68
N GLY A 91 -9.89 -3.85 -2.93
CA GLY A 91 -8.87 -2.87 -2.60
C GLY A 91 -8.08 -3.31 -1.37
N PHE A 92 -6.80 -3.04 -1.39
CA PHE A 92 -5.90 -3.26 -0.26
C PHE A 92 -4.90 -2.10 -0.17
N THR A 93 -4.24 -1.99 0.98
CA THR A 93 -3.08 -1.11 1.13
C THR A 93 -1.82 -1.94 1.29
N THR A 94 -0.70 -1.37 0.86
CA THR A 94 0.61 -1.95 1.14
C THR A 94 1.68 -0.86 1.14
N CYS A 95 2.81 -1.17 1.76
CA CYS A 95 3.96 -0.29 1.75
C CYS A 95 4.73 -0.43 0.45
N TRP A 96 5.07 0.72 -0.12
CA TRP A 96 5.75 0.81 -1.41
C TRP A 96 6.94 1.77 -1.32
N GLY A 97 8.00 1.44 -2.02
CA GLY A 97 9.00 2.42 -2.45
C GLY A 97 9.50 2.08 -3.86
N PRO A 98 10.27 2.98 -4.51
CA PRO A 98 10.71 4.28 -4.03
C PRO A 98 9.58 5.32 -3.92
N ILE A 99 9.88 6.46 -3.31
CA ILE A 99 8.93 7.57 -3.12
C ILE A 99 9.33 8.72 -4.05
N GLY A 100 8.41 9.15 -4.90
CA GLY A 100 8.59 10.30 -5.76
C GLY A 100 8.46 11.63 -5.03
N THR A 101 8.50 12.72 -5.80
CA THR A 101 8.38 14.09 -5.28
C THR A 101 7.19 14.85 -5.85
N GLY A 102 6.47 14.27 -6.82
CA GLY A 102 5.31 14.88 -7.46
C GLY A 102 4.14 15.04 -6.50
N VAL A 103 3.65 16.27 -6.36
CA VAL A 103 2.45 16.62 -5.57
C VAL A 103 1.25 16.86 -6.49
N GLN A 104 0.12 17.31 -5.96
CA GLN A 104 -1.11 17.57 -6.72
C GLN A 104 -0.83 18.31 -8.04
N GLY A 105 -1.23 17.73 -9.17
CA GLY A 105 -1.08 18.31 -10.51
C GLY A 105 0.33 18.24 -11.10
N SER A 106 1.32 17.68 -10.39
CA SER A 106 2.65 17.41 -10.95
C SER A 106 2.56 16.35 -12.04
N SER A 107 3.35 16.47 -13.10
CA SER A 107 3.37 15.46 -14.16
C SER A 107 3.94 14.13 -13.65
N CYS A 108 3.36 13.02 -14.10
CA CYS A 108 3.84 11.68 -13.80
C CYS A 108 3.68 10.75 -15.00
N THR A 109 4.56 9.76 -15.08
CA THR A 109 4.48 8.62 -16.00
C THR A 109 3.83 7.44 -15.30
N ASP A 110 4.19 7.24 -14.04
CA ASP A 110 3.59 6.27 -13.14
C ASP A 110 3.55 6.85 -11.72
N SER A 111 3.06 6.08 -10.76
CA SER A 111 2.89 6.60 -9.40
C SER A 111 4.18 6.64 -8.57
N ASP A 112 5.29 6.10 -9.08
CA ASP A 112 6.58 6.18 -8.40
C ASP A 112 7.17 7.59 -8.55
N ASP A 113 6.69 8.38 -9.51
CA ASP A 113 6.96 9.81 -9.64
C ASP A 113 6.27 10.65 -8.55
N CYS A 114 5.22 10.12 -7.91
CA CYS A 114 4.39 10.86 -6.98
C CYS A 114 4.87 10.73 -5.52
N ALA A 115 4.69 11.81 -4.77
CA ALA A 115 5.01 11.89 -3.34
C ALA A 115 4.03 11.07 -2.50
N ARG A 116 4.37 10.90 -1.20
CA ARG A 116 3.53 10.20 -0.22
C ARG A 116 2.08 10.71 -0.23
N GLY A 117 1.13 9.78 -0.34
CA GLY A 117 -0.30 10.10 -0.35
C GLY A 117 -0.84 10.54 -1.71
N TYR A 118 -0.02 10.48 -2.77
CA TYR A 118 -0.42 10.77 -4.14
C TYR A 118 -0.33 9.51 -5.01
N VAL A 119 -1.12 9.49 -6.08
CA VAL A 119 -1.14 8.45 -7.10
C VAL A 119 -1.15 9.10 -8.48
N CYS A 120 -0.48 8.48 -9.45
CA CYS A 120 -0.53 8.96 -10.83
C CYS A 120 -1.86 8.56 -11.46
N GLY A 121 -2.67 9.53 -11.81
CA GLY A 121 -3.92 9.36 -12.57
C GLY A 121 -3.81 10.06 -13.91
N GLY A 122 -3.88 9.30 -15.00
CA GLY A 122 -3.65 9.84 -16.35
C GLY A 122 -2.19 10.27 -16.53
N THR A 123 -1.93 11.57 -16.42
CA THR A 123 -0.57 12.16 -16.53
C THR A 123 -0.23 13.08 -15.37
N MET A 124 -1.03 13.08 -14.29
CA MET A 124 -0.87 13.96 -13.15
C MET A 124 -0.94 13.20 -11.82
N CYS A 125 -0.17 13.64 -10.84
CA CYS A 125 -0.26 13.15 -9.47
C CYS A 125 -1.51 13.74 -8.80
N HIS A 126 -2.36 12.87 -8.25
CA HIS A 126 -3.56 13.23 -7.50
C HIS A 126 -3.46 12.71 -6.07
N LYS A 127 -3.90 13.51 -5.10
CA LYS A 127 -3.91 13.09 -3.68
C LYS A 127 -5.02 12.07 -3.45
N TRP A 128 -4.75 11.02 -2.66
CA TRP A 128 -5.78 10.13 -2.15
C TRP A 128 -6.72 10.86 -1.18
N CYS A 129 -7.99 10.47 -1.21
CA CYS A 129 -9.01 10.98 -0.30
C CYS A 129 -10.07 9.91 -0.01
N ARG A 130 -10.75 10.05 1.12
CA ARG A 130 -11.91 9.22 1.47
C ARG A 130 -13.14 9.75 0.76
N GLU A 131 -13.86 8.86 0.08
CA GLU A 131 -15.08 9.21 -0.66
C GLU A 131 -16.06 9.98 0.24
N GLY A 132 -16.55 11.12 -0.27
CA GLY A 132 -17.44 12.00 0.48
C GLY A 132 -16.76 12.90 1.53
N PHE A 133 -15.42 12.87 1.64
CA PHE A 133 -14.66 13.68 2.59
C PHE A 133 -13.60 14.54 1.90
N SER A 134 -14.00 15.74 1.45
CA SER A 134 -13.08 16.70 0.81
C SER A 134 -12.04 17.30 1.76
N GLY A 135 -12.13 17.05 3.07
CA GLY A 135 -11.12 17.49 4.05
C GLY A 135 -9.76 16.81 3.84
N ASP A 136 -9.71 15.69 3.11
CA ASP A 136 -8.45 15.05 2.73
C ASP A 136 -7.76 15.78 1.56
N CYS A 137 -8.50 16.60 0.81
CA CYS A 137 -8.04 17.23 -0.42
C CYS A 137 -7.37 18.59 -0.19
N PRO A 138 -6.40 18.98 -1.04
CA PRO A 138 -5.91 20.36 -1.10
C PRO A 138 -7.06 21.35 -1.38
N THR A 139 -6.84 22.62 -1.05
CA THR A 139 -7.81 23.69 -1.35
C THR A 139 -8.24 23.65 -2.82
N ASP A 140 -9.51 23.92 -3.08
CA ASP A 140 -10.12 23.99 -4.41
C ASP A 140 -10.19 22.66 -5.19
N THR A 141 -9.96 21.52 -4.53
CA THR A 141 -10.16 20.19 -5.12
C THR A 141 -11.22 19.38 -4.38
N THR A 142 -11.81 18.40 -5.06
CA THR A 142 -12.89 17.55 -4.54
C THR A 142 -12.56 16.07 -4.68
N CYS A 143 -13.08 15.27 -3.74
CA CYS A 143 -12.78 13.85 -3.67
C CYS A 143 -13.66 13.00 -4.62
N THR A 144 -13.43 13.11 -5.93
CA THR A 144 -14.29 12.48 -6.95
C THR A 144 -13.56 12.06 -8.24
N GLY A 145 -12.23 11.99 -8.26
CA GLY A 145 -11.45 11.79 -9.49
C GLY A 145 -11.48 10.40 -10.16
N LEU A 146 -11.91 9.36 -9.46
CA LEU A 146 -12.05 8.01 -9.98
C LEU A 146 -13.48 7.76 -10.43
N THR A 147 -13.63 7.11 -11.59
CA THR A 147 -14.92 6.62 -12.10
C THR A 147 -15.55 5.60 -11.15
N GLU A 148 -14.74 4.81 -10.47
CA GLU A 148 -15.15 3.86 -9.44
C GLU A 148 -14.22 3.98 -8.23
N SER A 149 -14.78 4.30 -7.06
CA SER A 149 -14.04 4.41 -5.81
C SER A 149 -13.55 3.03 -5.36
N ILE A 150 -12.29 2.93 -4.93
CA ILE A 150 -11.62 1.68 -4.54
C ILE A 150 -12.01 1.33 -3.09
N PRO A 151 -12.70 0.21 -2.84
CA PRO A 151 -13.08 -0.20 -1.49
C PRO A 151 -11.91 -0.92 -0.79
N VAL A 152 -11.45 -0.38 0.33
CA VAL A 152 -10.49 -1.03 1.24
C VAL A 152 -11.17 -1.21 2.59
N GLY A 153 -11.63 -2.44 2.86
CA GLY A 153 -12.50 -2.72 4.00
C GLY A 153 -13.81 -1.94 3.94
N SER A 154 -14.11 -1.15 4.97
CA SER A 154 -15.29 -0.29 5.05
C SER A 154 -15.08 1.10 4.44
N THR A 155 -13.85 1.46 4.09
CA THR A 155 -13.51 2.79 3.55
C THR A 155 -13.43 2.71 2.03
N ARG A 156 -14.01 3.69 1.35
CA ARG A 156 -13.88 3.85 -0.10
C ARG A 156 -12.95 5.02 -0.39
N TYR A 157 -11.97 4.80 -1.25
CA TYR A 157 -10.97 5.78 -1.63
C TYR A 157 -11.22 6.30 -3.04
N ASN A 158 -10.97 7.59 -3.19
CA ASN A 158 -11.01 8.31 -4.45
C ASN A 158 -9.77 9.23 -4.53
N VAL A 159 -9.67 10.06 -5.56
CA VAL A 159 -8.57 11.02 -5.71
C VAL A 159 -9.09 12.45 -5.83
N CYS A 160 -8.28 13.40 -5.39
CA CYS A 160 -8.60 14.82 -5.45
C CYS A 160 -8.40 15.37 -6.86
N ILE A 161 -9.44 15.99 -7.43
CA ILE A 161 -9.38 16.74 -8.70
C ILE A 161 -9.93 18.14 -8.55
#